data_AF-A0A8I1B420-F1
#
_entry.id   AF-A0A8I1B420-F1
#
_cell.length_a   1.000
_cell.length_b   1.000
_cell.length_c   1.000
_cell.angle_alpha   90.00
_cell.angle_beta   90.00
_cell.angle_gamma   90.00
#
_symmetry.space_group_name_H-M   'P 1'
#
loop_
_entity.id
_entity.type
_entity.pdbx_description
1 polymer ?
#
loop_
_entity_poly.entity_id
_entity_poly.type
_entity_poly.pdbx_seq_one_letter_code
_entity_poly.pdbx_strand_id
1 'polypeptide(L)'
;RLLTLDNVPRALANFDTRGFIKLVIEEGSGRLIGVQAVAPEAGELIQTAVLAIRNRMTVQELADQLFPYLTMVEGLKLAAQTFSKDVKQLSCCAG
;
A
#
# COMPACT_ATOMS: atom_id res chain seq x y z
N ARG A 1 -9.10 -0.47 3.97
CA ARG A 1 -8.15 -0.99 4.99
C ARG A 1 -7.09 0.08 5.29
N LEU A 2 -6.62 0.19 6.53
CA LEU A 2 -5.62 1.17 6.96
C LEU A 2 -4.35 0.44 7.38
N LEU A 3 -3.20 0.88 6.89
CA LEU A 3 -1.86 0.43 7.27
C LEU A 3 -1.10 1.59 7.90
N THR A 4 -0.63 1.44 9.13
CA THR A 4 0.23 2.41 9.81
C THR A 4 1.68 2.27 9.31
N LEU A 5 2.44 3.39 9.25
CA LEU A 5 3.79 3.39 8.66
C LEU A 5 4.85 2.62 9.46
N ASP A 6 4.57 2.23 10.70
CA ASP A 6 5.36 1.25 11.45
C ASP A 6 5.38 -0.15 10.81
N ASN A 7 4.55 -0.39 9.79
CA ASN A 7 4.60 -1.60 8.96
C ASN A 7 5.28 -1.37 7.60
N VAL A 8 5.76 -0.16 7.30
CA VAL A 8 6.38 0.15 6.01
C VAL A 8 7.92 0.17 6.16
N PRO A 9 8.65 -0.72 5.47
CA PRO A 9 10.10 -0.88 5.65
C PRO A 9 10.91 0.41 5.49
N ARG A 10 10.58 1.26 4.51
CA ARG A 10 11.25 2.56 4.32
C ARG A 10 11.04 3.51 5.50
N ALA A 11 9.87 3.51 6.13
CA ALA A 11 9.58 4.35 7.30
C ALA A 11 10.34 3.85 8.53
N LEU A 12 10.40 2.53 8.71
CA LEU A 12 11.25 1.90 9.73
C LEU A 12 12.72 2.26 9.55
N ALA A 13 13.25 2.16 8.33
CA ALA A 13 14.63 2.52 8.01
C ALA A 13 14.91 4.04 8.20
N ASN A 14 13.89 4.88 8.09
CA ASN A 14 14.00 6.32 8.36
C ASN A 14 13.87 6.67 9.85
N PHE A 15 13.51 5.71 10.70
CA PHE A 15 13.12 5.98 12.10
C PHE A 15 12.00 7.03 12.23
N ASP A 16 11.16 7.16 11.20
CA ASP A 16 10.00 8.05 11.19
C ASP A 16 8.78 7.30 10.67
N THR A 17 7.94 6.85 11.61
CA THR A 17 6.75 6.03 11.36
C THR A 17 5.45 6.81 11.50
N ARG A 18 5.51 8.15 11.51
CA ARG A 18 4.31 8.97 11.65
C ARG A 18 3.45 8.90 10.39
N GLY A 19 2.18 8.53 10.57
CA GLY A 19 1.18 8.56 9.52
C GLY A 19 0.68 7.18 9.10
N PHE A 20 0.07 7.10 7.91
CA PHE A 20 -0.60 5.90 7.43
C PHE A 20 -0.82 5.91 5.91
N ILE A 21 -1.13 4.73 5.36
CA ILE A 21 -1.68 4.52 4.02
C ILE A 21 -3.02 3.80 4.16
N LYS A 22 -4.08 4.36 3.58
CA LYS A 22 -5.43 3.81 3.61
C LYS A 22 -5.93 3.57 2.18
N LEU A 23 -6.39 2.34 1.92
CA LEU A 23 -7.03 1.96 0.66
C LEU A 23 -8.54 1.79 0.87
N VAL A 24 -9.32 2.23 -0.11
CA VAL A 24 -10.77 2.09 -0.17
C VAL A 24 -11.09 1.31 -1.44
N ILE A 25 -11.87 0.22 -1.27
CA ILE A 25 -12.27 -0.65 -2.37
C ILE A 25 -13.79 -0.69 -2.50
N GLU A 26 -14.25 -1.01 -3.70
CA GLU A 26 -15.62 -1.41 -3.95
C GLU A 26 -15.85 -2.84 -3.43
N GLU A 27 -16.94 -3.04 -2.69
CA GLU A 27 -17.33 -4.35 -2.18
C GLU A 27 -17.75 -5.27 -3.34
N GLY A 28 -17.43 -6.56 -3.24
CA GLY A 28 -17.68 -7.55 -4.29
C GLY A 28 -16.61 -7.56 -5.38
N SER A 29 -16.45 -6.46 -6.13
CA SER A 29 -15.46 -6.41 -7.22
C SER A 29 -14.01 -6.35 -6.74
N GLY A 30 -13.77 -5.84 -5.53
CA GLY A 30 -12.43 -5.63 -5.00
C GLY A 30 -11.65 -4.51 -5.68
N ARG A 31 -12.31 -3.73 -6.56
CA ARG A 31 -11.70 -2.64 -7.32
C ARG A 31 -11.22 -1.54 -6.40
N LEU A 32 -10.00 -1.05 -6.62
CA LEU A 32 -9.48 0.11 -5.92
C LEU A 32 -10.23 1.38 -6.37
N ILE A 33 -10.86 2.08 -5.43
CA ILE A 33 -11.65 3.29 -5.70
C ILE A 33 -11.10 4.54 -5.01
N GLY A 34 -10.18 4.39 -4.05
CA GLY A 34 -9.56 5.53 -3.40
C GLY A 34 -8.36 5.15 -2.56
N VAL A 35 -7.44 6.10 -2.42
CA VAL A 35 -6.28 6.02 -1.53
C VAL A 35 -6.15 7.33 -0.76
N GLN A 36 -5.83 7.25 0.52
CA GLN A 36 -5.45 8.39 1.35
C GLN A 36 -4.14 8.05 2.05
N ALA A 37 -3.19 8.99 2.07
CA ALA A 37 -1.91 8.78 2.71
C ALA A 37 -1.46 10.03 3.45
N VAL A 38 -0.87 9.81 4.63
CA VAL A 38 -0.07 10.79 5.37
C VAL A 38 1.27 10.12 5.59
N ALA A 39 2.29 10.54 4.83
CA ALA A 39 3.62 9.95 4.84
C ALA A 39 4.62 10.95 4.21
N PRO A 40 5.92 10.84 4.53
CA PRO A 40 6.95 11.39 3.66
C PRO A 40 6.73 10.89 2.23
N GLU A 41 6.89 11.77 1.23
CA GLU A 41 6.72 11.42 -0.19
C GLU A 41 5.32 10.92 -0.57
N ALA A 42 4.28 11.22 0.23
CA ALA A 42 2.90 10.86 -0.09
C ALA A 42 2.43 11.41 -1.46
N GLY A 43 2.95 12.57 -1.88
CA GLY A 43 2.71 13.15 -3.20
C GLY A 43 3.23 12.30 -4.36
N GLU A 44 4.36 11.62 -4.16
CA GLU A 44 4.97 10.77 -5.20
C GLU A 44 4.26 9.42 -5.28
N LEU A 45 4.05 8.75 -4.14
CA LEU A 45 3.40 7.43 -4.13
C LEU A 45 1.94 7.50 -4.60
N ILE A 46 1.25 8.63 -4.42
CA ILE A 46 -0.16 8.74 -4.82
C ILE A 46 -0.34 8.60 -6.32
N GLN A 47 0.68 8.91 -7.14
CA GLN A 47 0.59 8.79 -8.59
C GLN A 47 0.44 7.32 -9.03
N THR A 48 1.06 6.37 -8.33
CA THR A 48 0.85 4.94 -8.57
C THR A 48 -0.59 4.54 -8.25
N ALA A 49 -1.17 5.06 -7.16
CA ALA A 49 -2.58 4.82 -6.83
C ALA A 49 -3.53 5.42 -7.87
N VAL A 50 -3.23 6.61 -8.40
CA VAL A 50 -3.99 7.25 -9.49
C VAL A 50 -4.00 6.35 -10.73
N LEU A 51 -2.85 5.82 -11.14
CA LEU A 51 -2.76 4.90 -12.29
C LEU A 51 -3.50 3.58 -12.02
N ALA A 52 -3.41 3.02 -10.82
CA ALA A 52 -4.13 1.80 -10.46
C ALA A 52 -5.66 2.00 -10.54
N ILE A 53 -6.17 3.11 -10.00
CA ILE A 53 -7.60 3.47 -10.08
C ILE A 53 -8.02 3.72 -11.53
N ARG A 54 -7.22 4.46 -12.31
CA ARG A 54 -7.47 4.73 -13.74
C ARG A 54 -7.62 3.43 -14.53
N ASN A 55 -6.77 2.46 -14.27
CA ASN A 55 -6.78 1.16 -14.93
C ASN A 55 -7.80 0.18 -14.32
N ARG A 56 -8.61 0.63 -13.35
CA ARG A 56 -9.63 -0.18 -12.67
C ARG A 56 -9.05 -1.44 -12.00
N MET A 57 -7.82 -1.37 -11.53
CA MET A 57 -7.18 -2.50 -10.85
C MET A 57 -7.89 -2.83 -9.54
N THR A 58 -7.91 -4.11 -9.21
CA THR A 58 -8.25 -4.63 -7.88
C THR A 58 -7.09 -4.49 -6.92
N VAL A 59 -7.36 -4.57 -5.61
CA VAL A 59 -6.27 -4.62 -4.61
C VAL A 59 -5.42 -5.87 -4.72
N GLN A 60 -5.96 -6.99 -5.23
CA GLN A 60 -5.17 -8.20 -5.45
C GLN A 60 -4.18 -7.98 -6.60
N GLU A 61 -4.63 -7.45 -7.74
CA GLU A 61 -3.74 -7.15 -8.87
C GLU A 61 -2.65 -6.15 -8.49
N LEU A 62 -2.97 -5.16 -7.63
CA LEU A 62 -1.98 -4.23 -7.08
C LEU A 62 -0.97 -4.93 -6.15
N ALA A 63 -1.46 -5.81 -5.27
CA ALA A 63 -0.61 -6.60 -4.37
C ALA A 63 0.31 -7.56 -5.14
N ASP A 64 -0.13 -8.07 -6.28
CA ASP A 64 0.64 -9.01 -7.12
C ASP A 64 1.76 -8.33 -7.93
N GLN A 65 1.76 -7.00 -8.03
CA GLN A 65 2.85 -6.29 -8.69
C GLN A 65 4.14 -6.34 -7.87
N LEU A 66 5.27 -6.23 -8.56
CA LEU A 66 6.57 -6.05 -7.94
C LEU A 66 6.77 -4.58 -7.59
N PHE A 67 7.03 -4.32 -6.31
CA PHE A 67 7.41 -3.01 -5.79
C PHE A 67 8.85 -3.07 -5.29
N PRO A 68 9.67 -2.03 -5.51
CA PRO A 68 11.01 -1.98 -4.96
C PRO A 68 10.97 -1.92 -3.43
N TYR A 69 11.71 -2.83 -2.78
CA TYR A 69 11.86 -2.85 -1.32
C TYR A 69 12.48 -1.53 -0.81
N LEU A 70 12.09 -1.11 0.40
CA LEU A 70 12.53 0.16 1.01
C LEU A 70 12.17 1.38 0.18
N THR A 71 10.96 1.40 -0.39
CA THR A 71 10.36 2.62 -0.96
C THR A 71 9.07 2.97 -0.23
N MET A 72 8.66 4.24 -0.20
CA MET A 72 7.35 4.61 0.35
C MET A 72 6.19 4.04 -0.46
N VAL A 73 6.38 3.91 -1.77
CA VAL A 73 5.37 3.36 -2.67
C VAL A 73 5.13 1.85 -2.44
N GLU A 74 6.11 1.10 -1.91
CA GLU A 74 5.91 -0.29 -1.44
C GLU A 74 4.78 -0.39 -0.40
N GLY A 75 4.56 0.66 0.39
CA GLY A 75 3.46 0.70 1.36
C GLY A 75 2.07 0.51 0.72
N LEU A 76 1.89 0.85 -0.56
CA LEU A 76 0.65 0.55 -1.30
C LEU A 76 0.44 -0.96 -1.47
N LYS A 77 1.50 -1.71 -1.82
CA LYS A 77 1.46 -3.18 -1.94
C LYS A 77 1.13 -3.82 -0.61
N LEU A 78 1.85 -3.45 0.45
CA LEU A 78 1.65 -3.99 1.79
C LEU A 78 0.22 -3.72 2.29
N ALA A 79 -0.27 -2.49 2.09
CA ALA A 79 -1.61 -2.13 2.51
C ALA A 79 -2.70 -2.87 1.69
N ALA A 80 -2.45 -3.14 0.41
CA ALA A 80 -3.31 -3.99 -0.41
C ALA A 80 -3.33 -5.46 0.07
N GLN A 81 -2.18 -6.02 0.47
CA GLN A 81 -2.11 -7.39 1.02
C GLN A 81 -2.88 -7.56 2.34
N THR A 82 -3.06 -6.48 3.10
CA THR A 82 -3.82 -6.53 4.37
C THR A 82 -5.31 -6.79 4.20
N PHE A 83 -5.82 -6.85 2.97
CA PHE A 83 -7.18 -7.32 2.69
C PHE A 83 -7.30 -8.85 2.72
N SER A 84 -6.21 -9.59 2.50
CA SER A 84 -6.20 -11.06 2.45
C SER A 84 -5.39 -11.71 3.57
N LYS A 85 -4.34 -11.06 4.07
CA LYS A 85 -3.42 -11.61 5.09
C LYS A 85 -3.08 -10.59 6.18
N ASP A 86 -2.59 -11.06 7.32
CA ASP A 86 -1.98 -10.19 8.33
C ASP A 86 -0.55 -9.84 7.90
N VAL A 87 -0.26 -8.54 7.78
CA VAL A 87 1.05 -8.02 7.36
C VAL A 87 2.18 -8.47 8.30
N LYS A 88 1.87 -8.67 9.59
CA LYS A 88 2.87 -9.11 10.59
C LYS A 88 3.31 -10.56 10.41
N GLN A 89 2.56 -11.33 9.63
CA GLN A 89 2.86 -12.73 9.32
C GLN A 89 3.54 -12.90 7.94
N LEU A 90 3.70 -11.82 7.19
CA LEU A 90 4.37 -11.84 5.89
C LEU A 90 5.89 -11.84 6.08
N SER A 91 6.59 -12.62 5.25
CA SER A 91 8.04 -12.48 5.12
C SER A 91 8.39 -11.19 4.36
N CYS A 92 9.67 -10.78 4.43
CA CYS A 92 10.17 -9.61 3.72
C CYS A 92 9.87 -9.72 2.22
N CYS A 93 9.13 -8.75 1.67
CA CYS A 93 8.67 -8.70 0.27
C CYS A 93 7.73 -9.83 -0.17
N ALA A 94 7.02 -10.50 0.74
CA ALA A 94 6.06 -11.54 0.36
C ALA A 94 5.06 -11.01 -0.69
N GLY A 95 4.66 -11.89 -1.62
CA GLY A 95 3.57 -11.68 -2.59
C GLY A 95 2.22 -12.10 -2.03
#